data_AF-A0A7K1FWI2-F1
#
_entry.id   AF-A0A7K1FWI2-F1
#
_cell.length_a   1.000
_cell.length_b   1.000
_cell.length_c   1.000
_cell.angle_alpha   90.00
_cell.angle_beta   90.00
_cell.angle_gamma   90.00
#
_symmetry.space_group_name_H-M   'P 1'
#
loop_
_entity.id
_entity.type
_entity.pdbx_description
1 polymer ?
#
loop_
_entity_poly.entity_id
_entity_poly.type
_entity_poly.pdbx_seq_one_letter_code
_entity_poly.pdbx_strand_id
1 'polypeptide(L)'
;MKEKILNSKLILLIPAYWACLFDEIITIINQSDQYWKGDLSKANEGNPIGAFVMAHHTSGLFIISALWLVLIGIIGHYLSGKKLKIFALFVLIVHSFGASSWLSQFYSFWYMIIFIFINSILFIEVDSIYERRKFEKIRI
;
A
#
# COMPACT_ATOMS: atom_id res chain seq x y z
N MET A 1 -4.80 -7.70 22.24
CA MET A 1 -4.95 -7.65 20.76
C MET A 1 -3.67 -7.23 20.04
N LYS A 2 -2.99 -6.15 20.47
CA LYS A 2 -1.69 -5.71 19.92
C LYS A 2 -0.63 -6.83 19.90
N GLU A 3 -0.44 -7.55 21.00
CA GLU A 3 0.52 -8.67 21.08
C GLU A 3 0.20 -9.84 20.13
N LYS A 4 -1.09 -10.11 19.89
CA LYS A 4 -1.54 -11.22 19.04
C LYS A 4 -1.26 -10.96 17.55
N ILE A 5 -1.38 -9.70 17.12
CA ILE A 5 -1.02 -9.26 15.76
C ILE A 5 0.50 -9.19 15.61
N LEU A 6 1.21 -8.65 16.61
CA LEU A 6 2.67 -8.60 16.61
C LEU A 6 3.27 -10.02 16.54
N ASN A 7 2.67 -11.01 17.19
CA ASN A 7 3.15 -12.40 17.16
C ASN A 7 2.68 -13.21 15.94
N SER A 8 1.98 -12.57 15.00
CA SER A 8 1.44 -13.18 13.78
C SER A 8 2.36 -12.99 12.58
N LYS A 9 2.31 -13.93 11.63
CA LYS A 9 2.92 -13.78 10.28
C LYS A 9 2.39 -12.54 9.56
N LEU A 10 1.20 -12.06 9.93
CA LEU A 10 0.55 -10.89 9.33
C LEU A 10 1.31 -9.59 9.57
N ILE A 11 2.28 -9.54 10.49
CA ILE A 11 3.16 -8.38 10.64
C ILE A 11 3.88 -8.05 9.32
N LEU A 12 4.16 -9.06 8.49
CA LEU A 12 4.76 -8.88 7.16
C LEU A 12 3.91 -8.04 6.20
N LEU A 13 2.61 -7.85 6.47
CA LEU A 13 1.74 -7.00 5.64
C LEU A 13 1.82 -5.51 6.00
N ILE A 14 2.48 -5.13 7.10
CA ILE A 14 2.57 -3.72 7.51
C ILE A 14 3.14 -2.82 6.41
N PRO A 15 4.26 -3.15 5.75
CA PRO A 15 4.81 -2.29 4.68
C PRO A 15 3.84 -2.17 3.49
N ALA A 16 3.16 -3.27 3.13
CA ALA A 16 2.18 -3.30 2.06
C ALA A 16 0.99 -2.36 2.34
N TYR A 17 0.40 -2.46 3.54
CA TYR A 17 -0.69 -1.57 3.95
C TYR A 17 -0.26 -0.12 4.04
N TRP A 18 0.94 0.16 4.57
CA TRP A 18 1.49 1.50 4.63
C TRP A 18 1.57 2.15 3.25
N ALA A 19 2.20 1.47 2.28
CA ALA A 19 2.35 2.01 0.93
C ALA A 19 1.00 2.21 0.24
N CYS A 20 0.06 1.25 0.39
CA CYS A 20 -1.28 1.36 -0.15
C CYS A 20 -2.02 2.58 0.40
N LEU A 21 -2.03 2.75 1.73
CA LEU A 21 -2.70 3.89 2.37
C LEU A 21 -2.05 5.21 1.96
N PHE A 22 -0.72 5.27 1.90
CA PHE A 22 -0.03 6.49 1.49
C PHE A 22 -0.35 6.86 0.03
N ASP A 23 -0.35 5.87 -0.87
CA ASP A 23 -0.71 6.03 -2.27
C ASP A 23 -2.14 6.55 -2.44
N GLU A 24 -3.09 5.99 -1.69
CA GLU A 24 -4.49 6.45 -1.70
C GLU A 24 -4.61 7.87 -1.15
N ILE A 25 -3.94 8.19 -0.04
CA ILE A 25 -3.96 9.54 0.54
C ILE A 25 -3.39 10.56 -0.44
N ILE A 26 -2.25 10.28 -1.06
CA ILE A 26 -1.60 11.23 -1.98
C ILE A 26 -2.42 11.38 -3.28
N THR A 27 -3.10 10.32 -3.73
CA THR A 27 -4.07 10.36 -4.83
C THR A 27 -5.28 11.22 -4.48
N ILE A 28 -5.84 11.07 -3.28
CA ILE A 28 -6.98 11.86 -2.82
C ILE A 28 -6.62 13.36 -2.78
N ILE A 29 -5.47 13.68 -2.20
CA ILE A 29 -5.01 15.06 -2.01
C ILE A 29 -4.74 15.74 -3.35
N ASN A 30 -4.11 15.05 -4.30
CA ASN A 30 -3.67 15.64 -5.56
C ASN A 30 -4.66 15.44 -6.71
N GLN A 31 -5.79 14.75 -6.46
CA GLN A 31 -6.90 14.79 -7.41
C GLN A 31 -7.40 16.22 -7.60
N SER A 32 -7.79 16.54 -8.82
CA SER A 32 -8.27 17.87 -9.19
C SER A 32 -9.58 18.22 -8.48
N ASP A 33 -9.73 19.50 -8.13
CA ASP A 33 -11.00 20.04 -7.63
C ASP A 33 -12.16 19.81 -8.61
N GLN A 34 -11.87 19.77 -9.91
CA GLN A 34 -12.87 19.51 -10.95
C GLN A 34 -13.44 18.09 -10.82
N TYR A 35 -12.58 17.08 -10.63
CA TYR A 35 -12.99 15.71 -10.35
C TYR A 35 -13.88 15.64 -9.10
N TRP A 36 -13.45 16.26 -8.00
CA TRP A 36 -14.23 16.26 -6.76
C TRP A 36 -15.58 16.98 -6.87
N LYS A 37 -15.70 17.97 -7.77
CA LYS A 37 -16.96 18.65 -8.09
C LYS A 37 -17.84 17.88 -9.08
N GLY A 38 -17.42 16.70 -9.51
CA GLY A 38 -18.22 15.80 -10.34
C GLY A 38 -17.84 15.75 -11.83
N ASP A 39 -16.79 16.46 -12.26
CA ASP A 39 -16.25 16.27 -13.62
C ASP A 39 -15.40 15.00 -13.68
N LEU A 40 -16.06 13.86 -13.86
CA LEU A 40 -15.43 12.54 -13.87
C LEU A 40 -14.44 12.34 -15.03
N SER A 41 -14.49 13.19 -16.07
CA SER A 41 -13.49 13.18 -17.16
C SER A 41 -12.09 13.60 -16.68
N LYS A 42 -12.01 14.21 -15.49
CA LYS A 42 -10.77 14.62 -14.84
C LYS A 42 -10.22 13.58 -13.86
N ALA A 43 -10.82 12.39 -13.82
CA ALA A 43 -10.22 11.26 -13.13
C ALA A 43 -8.81 11.02 -13.67
N ASN A 44 -7.82 11.06 -12.78
CA ASN A 44 -6.41 10.85 -13.05
C ASN A 44 -5.95 9.75 -12.10
N GLU A 45 -5.78 8.56 -12.67
CA GLU A 45 -5.40 7.34 -11.97
C GLU A 45 -4.62 6.48 -12.96
N GLY A 46 -3.44 6.02 -12.56
CA GLY A 46 -2.57 5.22 -13.41
C GLY A 46 -3.04 3.77 -13.55
N ASN A 47 -3.78 3.26 -12.55
CA ASN A 47 -4.38 1.93 -12.58
C ASN A 47 -5.63 1.92 -13.48
N PRO A 48 -5.67 1.11 -14.56
CA PRO A 48 -6.83 1.05 -15.46
C PRO A 48 -8.15 0.69 -14.75
N ILE A 49 -8.09 -0.16 -13.72
CA ILE A 49 -9.28 -0.53 -12.94
C ILE A 49 -9.73 0.67 -12.11
N GLY A 50 -8.81 1.33 -11.41
CA GLY A 50 -9.12 2.51 -10.61
C GLY A 50 -9.68 3.64 -11.47
N ALA A 51 -9.02 3.93 -12.60
CA ALA A 51 -9.46 4.92 -13.58
C ALA A 51 -10.87 4.64 -14.09
N PHE A 52 -11.18 3.38 -14.41
CA PHE A 52 -12.52 2.97 -14.82
C PHE A 52 -13.55 3.27 -13.74
N VAL A 53 -13.33 2.87 -12.48
CA VAL A 53 -14.32 3.10 -11.41
C VAL A 53 -14.48 4.60 -11.11
N MET A 54 -13.38 5.36 -11.08
CA MET A 54 -13.40 6.81 -10.86
C MET A 54 -14.12 7.57 -11.98
N ALA A 55 -14.04 7.10 -13.22
CA ALA A 55 -14.77 7.69 -14.34
C ALA A 55 -16.30 7.51 -14.26
N HIS A 56 -16.80 6.63 -13.37
CA HIS A 56 -18.24 6.40 -13.17
C HIS A 56 -18.79 7.10 -11.93
N HIS A 57 -17.99 7.25 -10.87
CA HIS A 57 -18.43 7.92 -9.65
C HIS A 57 -17.24 8.45 -8.84
N THR A 58 -17.39 9.62 -8.21
CA THR A 58 -16.34 10.24 -7.38
C THR A 58 -15.93 9.36 -6.20
N SER A 59 -16.88 8.61 -5.63
CA SER A 59 -16.60 7.64 -4.55
C SER A 59 -15.90 6.37 -5.03
N GLY A 60 -15.71 6.22 -6.35
CA GLY A 60 -15.11 5.04 -6.96
C GLY A 60 -13.72 4.75 -6.39
N LEU A 61 -12.93 5.79 -6.17
CA LEU A 61 -11.62 5.72 -5.52
C LEU A 61 -11.71 5.04 -4.14
N PHE A 62 -12.57 5.53 -3.25
CA PHE A 62 -12.69 4.97 -1.90
C PHE A 62 -13.17 3.52 -1.91
N ILE A 63 -14.09 3.17 -2.81
CA ILE A 63 -14.63 1.82 -2.91
C ILE A 63 -13.54 0.85 -3.37
N ILE A 64 -12.83 1.18 -4.46
CA ILE A 64 -11.80 0.28 -5.00
C ILE A 64 -10.63 0.12 -4.02
N SER A 65 -10.22 1.21 -3.36
CA SER A 65 -9.23 1.22 -2.29
C SER A 65 -9.62 0.33 -1.11
N ALA A 66 -10.84 0.49 -0.58
CA ALA A 66 -11.32 -0.32 0.54
C ALA A 66 -11.37 -1.80 0.20
N LEU A 67 -11.85 -2.14 -1.01
CA LEU A 67 -11.87 -3.53 -1.50
C LEU A 67 -10.46 -4.11 -1.60
N TRP A 68 -9.51 -3.33 -2.10
CA TRP A 68 -8.13 -3.76 -2.26
C TRP A 68 -7.42 -3.96 -0.91
N LEU A 69 -7.60 -3.04 0.04
CA LEU A 69 -7.09 -3.19 1.40
C LEU A 69 -7.60 -4.48 2.07
N VAL A 70 -8.90 -4.76 1.95
CA VAL A 70 -9.49 -6.01 2.47
C VAL A 70 -8.87 -7.24 1.77
N LEU A 71 -8.70 -7.17 0.44
CA LEU A 71 -8.15 -8.27 -0.34
C LEU A 71 -6.69 -8.58 0.03
N ILE A 72 -5.86 -7.56 0.30
CA ILE A 72 -4.49 -7.74 0.81
C ILE A 72 -4.51 -8.56 2.10
N GLY A 73 -5.42 -8.24 3.01
CA GLY A 73 -5.60 -8.96 4.27
C GLY A 73 -6.02 -10.41 4.07
N ILE A 74 -7.02 -10.65 3.21
CA ILE A 74 -7.52 -11.99 2.89
C ILE A 74 -6.42 -12.83 2.26
N ILE A 75 -5.77 -12.35 1.19
CA ILE A 75 -4.69 -13.09 0.51
C ILE A 75 -3.54 -13.34 1.49
N GLY A 76 -3.10 -12.31 2.21
CA GLY A 76 -2.00 -12.43 3.17
C GLY A 76 -2.30 -13.40 4.33
N HIS A 77 -3.56 -13.55 4.72
CA HIS A 77 -3.99 -14.55 5.70
C HIS A 77 -3.73 -15.98 5.22
N TYR A 78 -3.99 -16.27 3.94
CA TYR A 78 -3.79 -17.59 3.35
C TYR A 78 -2.33 -17.89 2.98
N LEU A 79 -1.50 -16.87 2.78
CA LEU A 79 -0.07 -17.04 2.47
C LEU A 79 0.80 -17.23 3.73
N SER A 80 1.98 -17.84 3.59
CA SER A 80 2.94 -17.99 4.69
C SER A 80 4.39 -17.97 4.20
N GLY A 81 5.31 -17.67 5.12
CA GLY A 81 6.75 -17.68 4.87
C GLY A 81 7.15 -16.85 3.65
N LYS A 82 7.95 -17.45 2.75
CA LYS A 82 8.46 -16.79 1.55
C LYS A 82 7.35 -16.24 0.63
N LYS A 83 6.23 -16.96 0.48
CA LYS A 83 5.12 -16.51 -0.38
C LYS A 83 4.48 -15.23 0.15
N LEU A 84 4.30 -15.14 1.47
CA LEU A 84 3.76 -13.94 2.12
C LEU A 84 4.72 -12.74 1.97
N LYS A 85 6.04 -12.96 2.11
CA LYS A 85 7.04 -11.92 1.89
C LYS A 85 7.03 -11.39 0.46
N ILE A 86 6.99 -12.28 -0.53
CA ILE A 86 6.93 -11.91 -1.95
C ILE A 86 5.65 -11.10 -2.22
N PHE A 87 4.51 -11.55 -1.70
CA PHE A 87 3.25 -10.83 -1.86
C PHE A 87 3.30 -9.44 -1.22
N ALA A 88 3.78 -9.32 0.02
CA ALA A 88 3.91 -8.03 0.70
C ALA A 88 4.87 -7.09 -0.05
N LEU A 89 5.99 -7.59 -0.55
CA LEU A 89 6.94 -6.83 -1.34
C LEU A 89 6.34 -6.37 -2.67
N PHE A 90 5.60 -7.24 -3.35
CA PHE A 90 4.89 -6.90 -4.58
C PHE A 90 3.93 -5.73 -4.35
N VAL A 91 3.06 -5.81 -3.34
CA VAL A 91 2.11 -4.74 -3.01
C VAL A 91 2.85 -3.45 -2.63
N LEU A 92 3.91 -3.55 -1.84
CA LEU A 92 4.77 -2.41 -1.48
C LEU A 92 5.33 -1.71 -2.71
N ILE A 93 5.87 -2.45 -3.69
CA ILE A 93 6.47 -1.89 -4.90
C ILE A 93 5.41 -1.18 -5.76
N VAL A 94 4.26 -1.83 -6.01
CA VAL A 94 3.22 -1.28 -6.88
C VAL A 94 2.66 0.02 -6.32
N HIS A 95 2.35 0.08 -5.02
CA HIS A 95 1.86 1.32 -4.41
C HIS A 95 2.97 2.34 -4.14
N SER A 96 4.21 1.89 -3.99
CA SER A 96 5.35 2.83 -3.99
C SER A 96 5.43 3.55 -5.33
N PHE A 97 5.25 2.84 -6.44
CA PHE A 97 5.24 3.41 -7.78
C PHE A 97 4.06 4.37 -7.98
N GLY A 98 2.85 3.98 -7.59
CA GLY A 98 1.65 4.85 -7.62
C GLY A 98 1.90 6.18 -6.91
N ALA A 99 2.26 6.11 -5.63
CA ALA A 99 2.53 7.30 -4.82
C ALA A 99 3.69 8.13 -5.37
N SER A 100 4.73 7.48 -5.90
CA SER A 100 5.89 8.15 -6.50
C SER A 100 5.53 9.00 -7.72
N SER A 101 4.55 8.57 -8.52
CA SER A 101 4.07 9.35 -9.65
C SER A 101 3.47 10.69 -9.19
N TRP A 102 2.66 10.67 -8.13
CA TRP A 102 2.13 11.89 -7.50
C TRP A 102 3.21 12.74 -6.83
N LEU A 103 4.10 12.12 -6.05
CA LEU A 103 5.17 12.84 -5.36
C LEU A 103 6.12 13.56 -6.33
N SER A 104 6.47 12.89 -7.42
CA SER A 104 7.34 13.48 -8.45
C SER A 104 6.65 14.59 -9.23
N GLN A 105 5.34 14.46 -9.49
CA GLN A 105 4.56 15.46 -10.22
C GLN A 105 4.24 16.71 -9.39
N PHE A 106 3.92 16.58 -8.09
CA PHE A 106 3.38 17.68 -7.28
C PHE A 106 4.37 18.26 -6.25
N TYR A 107 5.44 17.56 -5.88
CA TYR A 107 6.35 17.99 -4.82
C TYR A 107 7.79 18.13 -5.31
N SER A 108 8.49 17.02 -5.55
CA SER A 108 9.75 16.96 -6.30
C SER A 108 10.27 15.52 -6.36
N PHE A 109 11.29 15.32 -7.19
CA PHE A 109 12.07 14.09 -7.25
C PHE A 109 12.55 13.61 -5.86
N TRP A 110 12.98 14.51 -4.97
CA TRP A 110 13.54 14.11 -3.69
C TRP A 110 12.50 13.54 -2.72
N TYR A 111 11.24 13.99 -2.77
CA TYR A 111 10.16 13.40 -1.96
C TYR A 111 9.91 11.94 -2.35
N MET A 112 9.91 11.66 -3.65
CA MET A 112 9.83 10.30 -4.17
C MET A 112 11.00 9.44 -3.68
N ILE A 113 12.24 9.93 -3.79
CA ILE A 113 13.42 9.19 -3.34
C ILE A 113 13.38 8.89 -1.84
N ILE A 114 13.01 9.87 -1.01
CA ILE A 114 12.87 9.70 0.43
C ILE A 114 11.79 8.67 0.75
N PHE A 115 10.64 8.72 0.06
CA PHE A 115 9.55 7.77 0.27
C PHE A 115 9.96 6.33 -0.08
N ILE A 116 10.64 6.12 -1.21
CA ILE A 116 11.18 4.79 -1.59
C ILE A 116 12.19 4.30 -0.55
N PHE A 117 13.06 5.18 -0.05
CA PHE A 117 14.04 4.84 0.98
C PHE A 117 13.36 4.42 2.30
N ILE A 118 12.36 5.16 2.76
CA ILE A 118 11.57 4.83 3.95
C ILE A 118 10.86 3.48 3.78
N ASN A 119 10.24 3.24 2.62
CA ASN A 119 9.56 1.96 2.35
C ASN A 119 10.54 0.78 2.34
N SER A 120 11.76 0.99 1.84
CA SER A 120 12.83 -0.01 1.84
C SER A 120 13.27 -0.35 3.26
N ILE A 121 13.52 0.67 4.11
CA ILE A 121 13.83 0.47 5.53
C ILE A 121 12.70 -0.28 6.22
N LEU A 122 11.46 0.20 6.05
CA LEU A 122 10.28 -0.39 6.69
C LEU A 122 10.13 -1.88 6.36
N PHE A 123 10.35 -2.26 5.09
CA PHE A 123 10.29 -3.67 4.68
C PHE A 123 11.36 -4.51 5.38
N ILE A 124 12.61 -4.06 5.40
CA ILE A 124 13.73 -4.78 6.03
C ILE A 124 13.54 -4.90 7.55
N GLU A 125 13.11 -3.84 8.21
CA GLU A 125 12.86 -3.84 9.66
C GLU A 125 11.74 -4.82 10.03
N VAL A 126 10.62 -4.77 9.31
CA VAL A 126 9.50 -5.70 9.55
C VAL A 126 9.91 -7.14 9.28
N ASP A 127 10.68 -7.40 8.23
CA ASP A 127 11.16 -8.75 7.92
C ASP A 127 12.11 -9.28 9.01
N SER A 128 13.03 -8.42 9.47
CA SER A 128 13.98 -8.74 10.54
C SER A 128 13.27 -9.06 11.86
N ILE A 129 12.23 -8.30 12.20
CA ILE A 129 11.38 -8.56 13.36
C ILE A 129 10.67 -9.92 13.22
N TYR A 130 10.13 -10.21 12.04
CA TYR A 130 9.44 -11.49 11.79
C TYR A 130 10.39 -12.69 11.90
N GLU A 131 11.56 -12.64 11.29
CA GLU A 131 12.52 -13.74 11.34
C GLU A 131 13.05 -13.95 12.76
N ARG A 132 13.40 -12.88 13.50
CA ARG A 132 13.83 -12.98 14.90
C ARG A 132 12.81 -13.73 15.76
N ARG A 133 11.53 -13.38 15.65
CA ARG A 133 10.43 -14.03 16.38
C ARG A 133 10.22 -15.49 15.98
N LYS A 134 10.41 -15.79 14.70
CA LYS A 134 10.33 -17.16 14.19
C LYS A 134 11.44 -18.02 14.78
N PHE A 135 12.68 -17.50 14.90
CA PHE A 135 13.79 -18.19 15.55
C PHE A 135 13.54 -18.41 17.05
N GLU A 136 13.03 -17.41 17.78
CA GLU A 136 12.71 -17.53 19.20
C GLU A 136 11.66 -18.62 19.47
N LYS A 137 10.62 -18.72 18.63
CA LYS A 137 9.60 -19.78 18.74
C LYS A 137 10.13 -21.20 18.50
N ILE A 138 11.25 -21.38 17.81
CA ILE A 138 11.85 -22.70 17.58
C ILE A 138 12.70 -23.13 18.78
N ARG A 139 13.15 -22.20 19.62
CA ARG A 139 14.02 -22.46 20.78
C ARG A 139 13.25 -22.79 22.07
N ILE A 140 11.94 -22.58 22.09
CA ILE A 140 11.02 -22.87 23.20
C ILE A 140 10.27 -24.15 22.88
#